data_AF-A0A963MH08-F1
#
_entry.id   AF-A0A963MH08-F1
#
_cell.length_a   1.000
_cell.length_b   1.000
_cell.length_c   1.000
_cell.angle_alpha   90.00
_cell.angle_beta   90.00
_cell.angle_gamma   90.00
#
_symmetry.space_group_name_H-M   'P 1'
#
loop_
_entity.id
_entity.type
_entity.pdbx_description
1 polymer ?
#
loop_
_entity_poly.entity_id
_entity_poly.type
_entity_poly.pdbx_seq_one_letter_code
_entity_poly.pdbx_strand_id
1 'polypeptide(L)'
;VELAHFWGALILLGVGWNFGFIGATAMLTDTYRTEEKSKAQGANDFILFGTVALASFASGQLLHGWGWGTVNAIVFPVVLLGLTALVWLARVERSRGAAA
;
A
#
# COMPACT_ATOMS: atom_id res chain seq x y z
N VAL A 1 -11.27 25.54 -9.30
CA VAL A 1 -11.70 24.12 -9.36
C VAL A 1 -10.52 23.16 -9.20
N GLU A 2 -9.34 23.48 -9.76
CA GLU A 2 -8.14 22.65 -9.60
C GLU A 2 -7.67 22.48 -8.15
N LEU A 3 -7.71 23.55 -7.35
CA LEU A 3 -7.30 23.49 -5.94
C LEU A 3 -8.17 22.51 -5.13
N ALA A 4 -9.49 22.50 -5.35
CA ALA A 4 -10.40 21.59 -4.66
C ALA A 4 -10.14 20.12 -5.01
N HIS A 5 -9.82 19.82 -6.27
CA HIS A 5 -9.42 18.48 -6.70
C HIS A 5 -8.07 18.08 -6.09
N PHE A 6 -7.12 19.01 -5.99
CA PHE A 6 -5.82 18.78 -5.37
C PHE A 6 -5.94 18.46 -3.87
N TRP A 7 -6.66 19.28 -3.11
CA TRP A 7 -6.91 19.05 -1.68
C TRP A 7 -7.69 17.75 -1.45
N GLY A 8 -8.72 17.49 -2.27
CA GLY A 8 -9.48 16.24 -2.21
C GLY A 8 -8.59 15.02 -2.47
N ALA A 9 -7.73 15.08 -3.48
CA ALA A 9 -6.76 14.03 -3.78
C ALA A 9 -5.76 13.82 -2.63
N LEU A 10 -5.24 14.89 -2.02
CA LEU A 10 -4.35 14.79 -0.86
C LEU A 10 -5.02 14.15 0.36
N ILE A 11 -6.28 14.51 0.63
CA ILE A 11 -7.07 13.90 1.71
C ILE A 11 -7.27 12.41 1.42
N LEU A 12 -7.75 12.05 0.23
CA LEU A 12 -7.96 10.66 -0.16
C LEU A 12 -6.66 9.85 -0.14
N LEU A 13 -5.56 10.44 -0.58
CA LEU A 13 -4.23 9.84 -0.51
C LEU A 13 -3.80 9.60 0.94
N GLY A 14 -3.98 10.57 1.83
CA GLY A 14 -3.67 10.43 3.25
C GLY A 14 -4.52 9.34 3.93
N VAL A 15 -5.81 9.28 3.61
CA VAL A 15 -6.72 8.23 4.09
C VAL A 15 -6.27 6.85 3.57
N GLY A 16 -6.03 6.72 2.26
CA GLY A 16 -5.55 5.49 1.64
C GLY A 16 -4.20 5.02 2.21
N TRP A 17 -3.28 5.96 2.47
CA TRP A 17 -1.99 5.67 3.09
C TRP A 17 -2.14 5.08 4.50
N ASN A 18 -3.01 5.65 5.34
CA ASN A 18 -3.26 5.13 6.68
C ASN A 18 -3.81 3.71 6.65
N PHE A 19 -4.85 3.46 5.83
CA PHE A 19 -5.42 2.12 5.71
C PHE A 19 -4.44 1.12 5.11
N GLY A 20 -3.68 1.52 4.08
CA GLY A 20 -2.68 0.67 3.45
C GLY A 20 -1.56 0.30 4.42
N PHE A 21 -0.99 1.28 5.13
CA PHE A 21 0.16 1.04 6.00
C PHE A 21 -0.24 0.37 7.33
N ILE A 22 -1.19 0.94 8.06
CA ILE A 22 -1.62 0.43 9.37
C ILE A 22 -2.38 -0.89 9.20
N GLY A 23 -3.25 -0.98 8.19
CA GLY A 23 -4.01 -2.21 7.92
C GLY A 23 -3.11 -3.37 7.47
N ALA A 24 -2.15 -3.14 6.58
CA ALA A 24 -1.23 -4.18 6.14
C ALA A 24 -0.32 -4.65 7.28
N THR A 25 0.23 -3.73 8.08
CA THR A 25 1.07 -4.10 9.23
C THR A 25 0.28 -4.84 10.30
N ALA A 26 -0.95 -4.45 10.59
CA ALA A 26 -1.83 -5.19 11.49
C ALA A 26 -2.05 -6.63 11.00
N MET A 27 -2.42 -6.80 9.72
CA MET A 27 -2.64 -8.11 9.11
C MET A 27 -1.37 -8.98 9.08
N LEU A 28 -0.20 -8.36 8.84
CA LEU A 28 1.09 -9.03 8.91
C LEU A 28 1.34 -9.54 10.33
N THR A 29 1.16 -8.69 11.35
CA THR A 29 1.41 -9.08 12.76
C THR A 29 0.42 -10.12 13.29
N ASP A 30 -0.74 -10.29 12.67
CA ASP A 30 -1.72 -11.32 13.07
C ASP A 30 -1.34 -12.72 12.57
N THR A 31 -0.57 -12.79 11.47
CA THR A 31 -0.11 -14.07 10.89
C THR A 31 1.09 -14.68 11.63
N TYR A 32 1.80 -13.88 12.45
CA TYR A 32 3.01 -14.33 13.18
C TYR A 32 2.77 -14.54 14.67
N ARG A 33 3.48 -15.49 15.27
CA ARG A 33 3.49 -15.70 16.72
C ARG A 33 4.08 -14.47 17.43
N THR A 34 3.59 -14.15 18.63
CA THR A 34 3.99 -12.97 19.43
C THR A 34 5.51 -12.82 19.58
N GLU A 35 6.21 -13.95 19.64
CA GLU A 35 7.68 -14.05 19.73
C GLU A 35 8.40 -13.55 18.46
N GLU A 36 7.77 -13.63 17.29
CA GLU A 36 8.35 -13.29 15.98
C GLU A 36 7.86 -11.93 15.46
N LYS A 37 6.78 -11.37 16.03
CA LYS A 37 6.16 -10.11 15.59
C LYS A 37 7.15 -8.94 15.51
N SER A 38 8.01 -8.79 16.52
CA SER A 38 9.01 -7.71 16.57
C SER A 38 10.01 -7.81 15.41
N LYS A 39 10.46 -9.03 15.09
CA LYS A 39 11.39 -9.27 13.98
C LYS A 39 10.70 -9.08 12.62
N ALA A 40 9.46 -9.55 12.48
CA ALA A 40 8.67 -9.38 11.26
C ALA A 40 8.35 -7.90 10.98
N GLN A 41 8.00 -7.12 12.01
CA GLN A 41 7.75 -5.68 11.90
C GLN A 41 9.02 -4.92 11.52
N GLY A 42 10.16 -5.23 12.15
CA GLY A 42 11.44 -4.62 11.79
C GLY A 42 11.86 -4.93 10.34
N ALA A 43 11.63 -6.15 9.86
CA ALA A 43 11.88 -6.53 8.47
C ALA A 43 10.95 -5.77 7.50
N ASN A 44 9.66 -5.68 7.82
CA ASN A 44 8.69 -4.91 7.05
C ASN A 44 9.10 -3.44 6.91
N ASP A 45 9.43 -2.79 8.03
CA ASP A 45 9.79 -1.38 8.04
C ASP A 45 11.10 -1.14 7.28
N PHE A 46 12.08 -2.04 7.41
CA PHE A 46 13.32 -1.97 6.64
C PHE A 46 13.08 -2.06 5.13
N ILE A 47 12.25 -3.01 4.68
CA ILE A 47 11.91 -3.16 3.26
C ILE A 47 11.15 -1.92 2.77
N LEU A 48 10.16 -1.45 3.54
CA LEU A 48 9.38 -0.26 3.19
C LEU A 48 10.29 0.96 3.02
N PHE A 49 11.09 1.29 4.02
CA PHE A 49 11.98 2.45 3.97
C PHE A 49 13.07 2.29 2.91
N GLY A 50 13.59 1.07 2.71
CA GLY A 50 14.54 0.76 1.64
C GLY A 50 13.94 0.99 0.25
N THR A 51 12.71 0.51 0.00
CA THR A 51 12.00 0.74 -1.25
C THR A 51 11.68 2.22 -1.46
N VAL A 52 11.25 2.95 -0.42
CA VAL A 52 10.99 4.40 -0.49
C VAL A 52 12.27 5.18 -0.82
N ALA A 53 13.42 4.80 -0.25
CA ALA A 53 14.70 5.42 -0.55
C ALA A 53 15.10 5.20 -2.03
N LEU A 54 15.00 3.97 -2.53
CA LEU A 54 15.27 3.65 -3.93
C LEU A 54 14.30 4.36 -4.89
N ALA A 55 13.00 4.37 -4.56
CA ALA A 55 11.99 5.09 -5.31
C ALA A 55 12.25 6.60 -5.32
N SER A 56 12.70 7.17 -4.21
CA SER A 56 13.06 8.60 -4.14
C SER A 56 14.23 8.92 -5.06
N PHE A 57 15.25 8.07 -5.12
CA PHE A 57 16.37 8.22 -6.05
C PHE A 57 15.91 8.08 -7.52
N ALA A 58 15.02 7.11 -7.80
CA ALA A 58 14.47 6.90 -9.14
C ALA A 58 13.48 8.00 -9.58
N SER A 59 12.82 8.68 -8.65
CA SER A 59 11.74 9.64 -8.93
C SER A 59 12.19 10.79 -9.83
N GLY A 60 13.41 11.30 -9.64
CA GLY A 60 13.97 12.37 -10.46
C GLY A 60 14.17 11.93 -11.91
N GLN A 61 14.71 10.74 -12.13
CA GLN A 61 14.93 10.19 -13.46
C GLN A 61 13.60 9.83 -14.15
N LEU A 62 12.65 9.27 -13.40
CA LEU A 62 11.33 8.89 -13.90
C LEU A 62 10.54 10.14 -14.35
N LEU A 63 10.58 11.20 -13.54
CA LEU A 63 9.89 12.45 -13.84
C LEU A 63 10.49 13.15 -15.06
N HIS A 64 11.81 13.20 -15.15
CA HIS A 64 12.52 13.85 -16.25
C HIS A 64 12.32 13.12 -17.58
N GLY A 65 12.30 11.78 -17.59
CA GLY A 65 12.18 11.00 -18.82
C GLY A 65 10.74 10.74 -19.29
N TRP A 66 9.80 10.50 -18.36
CA TRP A 66 8.47 9.93 -18.68
C TRP A 66 7.31 10.84 -18.26
N GLY A 67 7.61 11.96 -17.60
CA GLY A 67 6.63 12.96 -17.20
C GLY A 67 5.64 12.50 -16.12
N TRP A 68 4.78 13.43 -15.69
CA TRP A 68 3.86 13.21 -14.58
C TRP A 68 2.72 12.23 -14.89
N GLY A 69 2.30 12.15 -16.15
CA GLY A 69 1.24 11.23 -16.58
C GLY A 69 1.61 9.77 -16.36
N THR A 70 2.85 9.37 -16.66
CA THR A 70 3.33 8.00 -16.45
C THR A 70 3.42 7.66 -14.96
N VAL A 71 3.92 8.59 -14.14
CA VAL A 71 3.98 8.42 -12.67
C VAL A 71 2.60 8.09 -12.12
N ASN A 72 1.57 8.83 -12.55
CA ASN A 72 0.20 8.59 -12.12
C ASN A 72 -0.37 7.26 -12.66
N ALA A 73 -0.04 6.92 -13.90
CA ALA A 73 -0.51 5.68 -14.53
C ALA A 73 0.03 4.41 -13.84
N ILE A 74 1.28 4.42 -13.38
CA ILE A 74 1.93 3.27 -12.72
C ILE A 74 1.26 2.91 -11.39
N VAL A 75 0.63 3.87 -10.70
CA VAL A 75 -0.03 3.64 -9.41
C VAL A 75 -1.28 2.75 -9.58
N PHE A 76 -2.05 2.94 -10.64
CA PHE A 76 -3.31 2.21 -10.85
C PHE A 76 -3.18 0.68 -10.89
N PRO A 77 -2.28 0.05 -11.67
CA PRO A 77 -2.16 -1.41 -11.70
C PRO A 77 -1.76 -1.99 -10.34
N VAL A 78 -0.86 -1.31 -9.60
CA VAL A 78 -0.44 -1.75 -8.26
C VAL A 78 -1.60 -1.71 -7.27
N VAL A 79 -2.37 -0.63 -7.27
CA VAL A 79 -3.56 -0.48 -6.42
C VAL A 79 -4.63 -1.51 -6.79
N LEU A 80 -4.89 -1.73 -8.08
CA LEU A 80 -5.85 -2.73 -8.55
C LEU A 80 -5.48 -4.14 -8.10
N LEU A 81 -4.21 -4.52 -8.19
CA LEU A 81 -3.72 -5.80 -7.70
C LEU A 81 -3.92 -5.95 -6.19
N GLY A 82 -3.59 -4.91 -5.41
CA GLY A 82 -3.81 -4.91 -3.96
C GLY A 82 -5.30 -5.05 -3.59
N LEU A 83 -6.17 -4.26 -4.23
CA LEU A 83 -7.61 -4.32 -3.97
C LEU A 83 -8.23 -5.65 -4.37
N THR A 84 -7.84 -6.23 -5.50
CA THR A 84 -8.34 -7.54 -5.93
C THR A 84 -7.91 -8.65 -4.99
N ALA A 85 -6.66 -8.63 -4.50
CA ALA A 85 -6.18 -9.56 -3.49
C ALA A 85 -6.94 -9.42 -2.15
N LEU A 86 -7.21 -8.20 -1.69
CA LEU A 86 -8.00 -7.96 -0.48
C LEU A 86 -9.46 -8.43 -0.62
N VAL A 87 -10.10 -8.14 -1.76
CA VAL A 87 -11.47 -8.62 -2.05
C VAL A 87 -11.51 -10.14 -2.10
N TRP A 88 -10.48 -10.77 -2.69
CA TRP A 88 -10.34 -12.23 -2.70
C TRP A 88 -10.22 -12.78 -1.27
N LEU A 89 -9.33 -12.24 -0.45
CA LEU A 89 -9.13 -12.65 0.94
C LEU A 89 -10.43 -12.53 1.75
N ALA A 90 -11.13 -11.40 1.65
CA ALA A 90 -12.40 -11.17 2.34
C ALA A 90 -13.50 -12.16 1.91
N ARG A 91 -13.51 -12.57 0.63
CA ARG A 91 -14.44 -13.61 0.14
C ARG A 91 -14.10 -14.99 0.69
N VAL A 92 -12.81 -15.33 0.74
CA VAL A 92 -12.34 -16.62 1.30
C VAL A 92 -12.68 -16.72 2.78
N GLU A 93 -12.42 -15.68 3.57
CA GLU A 93 -12.75 -15.64 5.00
C GLU A 93 -14.25 -15.77 5.26
N ARG A 94 -15.09 -15.06 4.49
CA ARG A 94 -16.56 -15.21 4.58
C ARG A 94 -17.03 -16.62 4.26
N SER A 95 -16.44 -17.27 3.24
CA SER A 95 -16.80 -18.65 2.88
C SER A 95 -16.39 -19.66 3.95
N ARG A 96 -15.30 -19.40 4.69
CA ARG A 96 -14.88 -20.22 5.84
C ARG A 96 -15.77 -20.01 7.07
N GLY A 97 -16.18 -18.77 7.35
CA GLY A 97 -17.10 -18.45 8.44
C GLY A 97 -18.54 -18.92 8.22
N ALA A 98 -18.95 -19.14 6.96
CA ALA A 98 -20.26 -19.72 6.63
C ALA A 98 -20.29 -21.26 6.67
N ALA A 99 -19.12 -21.90 6.74
CA ALA A 99 -18.96 -23.36 6.78
C ALA A 99 -18.61 -23.90 8.18
N ALA A 100 -18.47 -23.03 9.18
CA ALA A 100 -18.28 -23.34 10.61
C ALA A 100 -19.59 -23.12 11.37
#